data_AF-A0A7L2DPB8-F1
#
_entry.id   AF-A0A7L2DPB8-F1
#
_cell.length_a   1.000
_cell.length_b   1.000
_cell.length_c   1.000
_cell.angle_alpha   90.00
_cell.angle_beta   90.00
_cell.angle_gamma   90.00
#
_symmetry.space_group_name_H-M   'P 1'
#
loop_
_entity.id
_entity.type
_entity.pdbx_description
1 polymer ?
#
loop_
_entity_poly.entity_id
_entity_poly.type
_entity_poly.pdbx_seq_one_letter_code
_entity_poly.pdbx_strand_id
1 'polypeptide(L)'
;TIGYRGSCTIGRESQADAKFRRVPRILVCGRISLVKEVFGESLNESRDPDRAPERYTSRFYLKFKHLERAFDMLSECGFHMVACN
;
A
#
# COMPACT_ATOMS: atom_id res chain seq x y z
N THR A 1 5.06 7.22 -1.17
CA THR A 1 5.51 6.14 -0.28
C THR A 1 4.39 5.15 -0.07
N ILE A 2 4.72 3.85 -0.04
CA ILE A 2 3.78 2.79 0.33
C ILE A 2 4.29 2.05 1.57
N GLY A 3 3.37 1.57 2.39
CA GLY A 3 3.72 0.88 3.63
C GLY A 3 2.64 -0.10 4.04
N TYR A 4 2.95 -1.04 4.92
CA TYR A 4 1.98 -1.96 5.47
C TYR A 4 2.36 -2.27 6.92
N ARG A 5 1.36 -2.51 7.77
CA ARG A 5 1.59 -2.96 9.14
C ARG A 5 1.39 -4.46 9.20
N GLY A 6 2.48 -5.21 9.22
CA GLY A 6 2.45 -6.65 9.46
C GLY A 6 1.95 -6.97 10.87
N SER A 7 1.31 -8.13 11.02
CA SER A 7 0.99 -8.73 12.31
C SER A 7 1.67 -10.09 12.37
N CYS A 8 2.60 -10.26 13.31
CA CYS A 8 3.14 -11.57 13.66
C CYS A 8 2.37 -12.07 14.88
N THR A 9 1.29 -12.84 14.66
CA THR A 9 0.67 -13.58 15.76
C THR A 9 1.56 -14.77 16.09
N ILE A 10 2.47 -14.61 17.06
CA ILE A 10 3.15 -15.73 17.71
C ILE A 10 2.11 -16.34 18.67
N GLY A 11 1.18 -17.11 18.11
CA GLY A 11 0.18 -17.88 18.86
C GLY A 11 0.57 -19.36 18.83
N ARG A 12 0.66 -19.96 20.00
CA ARG A 12 0.97 -21.37 20.24
C ARG A 12 0.09 -22.27 19.35
N GLU A 13 0.73 -23.07 18.50
CA GLU A 13 0.42 -24.47 18.16
C GLU A 13 0.92 -24.81 16.75
N SER A 14 1.93 -25.69 16.73
CA SER A 14 2.27 -26.69 15.72
C SER A 14 1.76 -26.49 14.28
N GLN A 15 2.50 -25.74 13.46
CA GLN A 15 2.72 -26.13 12.06
C GLN A 15 4.00 -25.48 11.55
N ALA A 16 4.98 -26.30 11.19
CA ALA A 16 6.28 -25.90 10.67
C ALA A 16 6.23 -25.52 9.18
N ASP A 17 5.08 -25.01 8.69
CA ASP A 17 4.90 -24.64 7.29
C ASP A 17 4.95 -23.12 7.11
N ALA A 18 5.96 -22.68 6.36
CA ALA A 18 6.15 -21.38 5.74
C ALA A 18 5.43 -20.18 6.40
N LYS A 19 6.17 -19.38 7.17
CA LYS A 19 5.74 -18.06 7.66
C LYS A 19 5.60 -17.08 6.49
N PHE A 20 4.53 -17.21 5.69
CA PHE A 20 4.25 -16.28 4.59
C PHE A 20 4.00 -14.87 5.12
N ARG A 21 4.49 -13.87 4.38
CA ARG A 21 4.29 -12.46 4.68
C ARG A 21 2.80 -12.11 4.61
N ARG A 22 2.16 -11.89 5.76
CA ARG A 22 0.76 -11.43 5.80
C ARG A 22 0.69 -9.91 5.69
N VAL A 23 0.19 -9.43 4.56
CA VAL A 23 -0.06 -8.00 4.30
C VAL A 23 -1.56 -7.72 4.50
N PRO A 24 -2.00 -7.18 5.66
CA PRO A 24 -3.43 -6.95 5.89
C PRO A 24 -3.98 -5.80 5.04
N ARG A 25 -3.17 -4.75 4.86
CA ARG A 25 -3.52 -3.53 4.12
C ARG A 25 -2.25 -2.80 3.71
N ILE A 26 -2.24 -2.31 2.47
CA ILE A 26 -1.18 -1.45 1.94
C ILE A 26 -1.67 0.00 2.05
N LEU A 27 -0.97 0.79 2.86
CA LEU A 27 -1.15 2.22 3.03
C LEU A 27 -0.40 2.97 1.94
N VAL A 28 -1.00 4.05 1.45
CA VAL A 28 -0.42 4.91 0.41
C VAL A 28 -0.36 6.34 0.92
N CYS A 29 0.83 6.93 0.82
CA CYS A 29 1.10 8.31 1.25
C CYS A 29 1.76 9.07 0.09
N GLY A 30 1.31 10.30 -0.17
CA GLY A 30 1.85 11.13 -1.25
C GLY A 30 0.93 12.29 -1.67
N ARG A 31 1.30 12.98 -2.74
CA ARG A 31 0.44 13.98 -3.41
C ARG A 31 -0.74 13.26 -4.06
N ILE A 32 -1.94 13.79 -3.89
CA ILE A 32 -3.17 13.09 -4.27
C ILE A 32 -3.26 12.88 -5.79
N SER A 33 -2.90 13.89 -6.59
CA SER A 33 -2.84 13.77 -8.05
C SER A 33 -1.98 12.59 -8.49
N LEU A 34 -0.73 12.50 -8.01
CA LEU A 34 0.19 11.40 -8.34
C LEU A 34 -0.33 10.03 -7.88
N VAL A 35 -0.89 9.96 -6.67
CA VAL A 35 -1.40 8.70 -6.13
C VAL A 35 -2.61 8.20 -6.94
N LYS A 36 -3.48 9.12 -7.39
CA LYS A 36 -4.62 8.79 -8.25
C LYS A 36 -4.20 8.39 -9.66
N GLU A 37 -3.18 9.05 -10.21
CA GLU A 37 -2.60 8.70 -11.52
C GLU A 37 -2.06 7.26 -11.53
N VAL A 38 -1.31 6.87 -10.48
CA VAL A 38 -0.71 5.54 -10.40
C VAL A 38 -1.75 4.45 -10.09
N PHE A 39 -2.58 4.66 -9.04
CA PHE A 39 -3.40 3.58 -8.50
C PHE A 39 -4.86 3.60 -8.95
N GLY A 40 -5.37 4.74 -9.44
CA GLY A 40 -6.72 4.89 -9.97
C GLY A 40 -7.79 4.20 -9.12
N GLU A 41 -8.55 3.30 -9.74
CA GLU A 41 -9.63 2.56 -9.08
C GLU A 41 -9.17 1.56 -8.02
N SER A 42 -7.89 1.20 -7.98
CA SER A 42 -7.34 0.31 -6.95
C SER A 42 -7.19 1.00 -5.60
N LEU A 43 -7.30 2.33 -5.57
CA LEU A 43 -7.22 3.15 -4.38
C LEU A 43 -8.55 3.15 -3.62
N ASN A 44 -8.47 3.19 -2.29
CA ASN A 44 -9.59 3.39 -1.41
C ASN A 44 -9.41 4.71 -0.64
N GLU A 45 -10.32 5.64 -0.93
CA GLU A 45 -10.32 7.00 -0.40
C GLU A 45 -11.24 7.17 0.82
N SER A 46 -11.87 6.09 1.33
CA SER A 46 -12.94 6.18 2.33
C SER A 46 -12.54 6.86 3.65
N ARG A 47 -11.24 6.91 3.95
CA ARG A 47 -10.68 7.54 5.16
C ARG A 47 -10.38 9.02 4.98
N ASP A 48 -10.42 9.52 3.76
CA ASP A 48 -10.04 10.89 3.42
C ASP A 48 -10.72 11.38 2.12
N PRO A 49 -12.07 11.36 2.06
CA PRO A 49 -12.81 11.81 0.89
C PRO A 49 -12.65 13.33 0.67
N ASP A 50 -12.92 13.78 -0.56
CA ASP A 50 -13.09 15.20 -0.93
C ASP A 50 -11.86 16.10 -0.74
N ARG A 51 -10.66 15.53 -0.87
CA ARG A 51 -9.43 16.34 -0.90
C ARG A 51 -9.09 16.82 -2.30
N ALA A 52 -8.71 18.10 -2.38
CA ALA A 52 -8.18 18.70 -3.60
C ALA A 52 -6.93 17.92 -4.10
N PRO A 53 -6.79 17.70 -5.42
CA PRO A 53 -5.73 16.87 -6.00
C PRO A 53 -4.30 17.38 -5.70
N GLU A 54 -4.16 18.68 -5.41
CA GLU A 54 -2.86 19.30 -5.09
C GLU A 54 -2.43 19.17 -3.63
N ARG A 55 -3.29 18.59 -2.79
CA ARG A 55 -2.92 18.29 -1.41
C ARG A 55 -2.21 16.95 -1.31
N TYR A 56 -1.57 16.76 -0.16
CA TYR A 56 -0.98 15.50 0.25
C TYR A 56 -1.93 14.72 1.17
N THR A 57 -1.79 13.40 1.17
CA THR A 57 -2.49 12.48 2.08
C THR A 57 -1.56 11.37 2.57
N SER A 58 -1.91 10.82 3.72
CA SER A 58 -1.29 9.63 4.34
C SER A 58 -2.32 8.58 4.73
N ARG A 59 -3.57 8.75 4.29
CA ARG A 59 -4.73 7.99 4.80
C ARG A 59 -5.32 7.02 3.80
N PHE A 60 -4.87 7.06 2.56
CA PHE A 60 -5.31 6.16 1.50
C PHE A 60 -4.74 4.75 1.70
N TYR A 61 -5.44 3.77 1.12
CA TYR A 61 -5.00 2.39 1.11
C TYR A 61 -5.47 1.68 -0.16
N LEU A 62 -4.77 0.62 -0.55
CA LEU A 62 -5.13 -0.18 -1.74
C LEU A 62 -6.21 -1.21 -1.39
N LYS A 63 -7.08 -1.49 -2.37
CA LYS A 63 -8.13 -2.51 -2.29
C LYS A 63 -7.54 -3.94 -2.28
N PHE A 64 -6.38 -4.13 -2.93
CA PHE A 64 -5.65 -5.39 -2.94
C PHE A 64 -4.54 -5.43 -1.87
N LYS A 65 -3.94 -6.61 -1.68
CA LYS A 65 -2.98 -6.89 -0.59
C LYS A 65 -1.60 -7.37 -1.04
N HIS A 66 -1.42 -7.66 -2.33
CA HIS A 66 -0.12 -8.06 -2.88
C HIS A 66 0.76 -6.82 -3.05
N LEU A 67 1.95 -6.81 -2.46
CA LEU A 67 2.84 -5.64 -2.50
C LEU A 67 3.54 -5.52 -3.85
N GLU A 68 3.88 -6.66 -4.43
CA GLU A 68 4.51 -6.82 -5.73
C GLU A 68 3.68 -6.11 -6.80
N ARG A 69 2.36 -6.34 -6.81
CA ARG A 69 1.43 -5.63 -7.69
C ARG A 69 1.49 -4.10 -7.52
N ALA A 70 1.66 -3.60 -6.29
CA ALA A 70 1.78 -2.16 -6.08
C ALA A 70 3.11 -1.61 -6.59
N PHE A 71 4.19 -2.40 -6.51
CA PHE A 71 5.48 -2.05 -7.09
C PHE A 71 5.44 -2.06 -8.62
N ASP A 72 4.79 -3.05 -9.23
CA ASP A 72 4.63 -3.13 -10.68
C ASP A 72 3.90 -1.90 -11.22
N MET A 73 2.77 -1.52 -10.61
CA MET A 73 2.02 -0.31 -10.98
C MET A 73 2.87 0.97 -10.85
N LEU A 74 3.68 1.08 -9.79
CA LEU A 74 4.60 2.22 -9.63
C LEU A 74 5.68 2.24 -10.72
N SER A 75 6.23 1.07 -11.07
CA SER A 75 7.26 0.93 -12.09
C SER A 75 6.73 1.26 -13.49
N GLU A 76 5.50 0.85 -13.81
CA GLU A 76 4.83 1.18 -15.08
C GLU A 76 4.65 2.70 -15.26
N CYS A 77 4.45 3.43 -14.17
CA CYS A 77 4.38 4.89 -14.16
C CYS A 77 5.76 5.58 -14.04
N GLY A 78 6.88 4.84 -14.12
CA GLY A 78 8.23 5.39 -14.10
C GLY A 78 8.77 5.75 -12.71
N PHE A 79 8.16 5.25 -11.63
CA PHE A 79 8.71 5.42 -10.28
C PHE A 79 9.77 4.36 -9.98
N HIS A 80 10.83 4.77 -9.28
CA HIS A 80 11.89 3.88 -8.81
C HIS A 80 11.90 3.80 -7.28
N MET A 81 12.16 2.60 -6.76
CA MET A 81 12.31 2.39 -5.33
C MET A 81 13.68 2.92 -4.87
N VAL A 82 13.68 3.99 -4.08
CA VAL A 82 14.92 4.65 -3.62
C VAL A 82 15.36 4.23 -2.21
N ALA A 83 14.45 3.73 -1.37
CA ALA A 83 14.73 3.36 0.02
C ALA A 83 13.64 2.45 0.62
N CYS A 84 13.97 1.74 1.71
CA CYS A 84 13.04 1.00 2.58
C CYS A 84 13.50 1.04 4.05
N ASN A 85 12.55 0.90 4.98
CA ASN A 85 12.74 0.76 6.44
C ASN A 85 11.62 -0.13 7.01
#